data_AF-A0AAW9X979-F1
#
_entry.id   AF-A0AAW9X979-F1
#
_cell.length_a   1.000
_cell.length_b   1.000
_cell.length_c   1.000
_cell.angle_alpha   90.00
_cell.angle_beta   90.00
_cell.angle_gamma   90.00
#
_symmetry.space_group_name_H-M   'P 1'
#
loop_
_entity.id
_entity.type
_entity.pdbx_description
1 polymer ?
#
loop_
_entity_poly.entity_id
_entity_poly.type
_entity_poly.pdbx_seq_one_letter_code
_entity_poly.pdbx_strand_id
1 'polypeptide(L)'
;TWEAKIGERPDAEVMAERKEHYSAPVPDRVAYLTAGIDSQLDRYEMRVWGWGPGEESWLIDRQIIMGRHDDEQTLLRVDEAINKTYTRRNGAEMSVSRICWDTGGIDPTIVYERSKKHGLFRVIPIKGASVYGKPVASMPRKRNKNGVYLTEIGTDTAKEQIYNRFTLTPEGDEPLPGAVHFPNNPDIFDLTEAQQLTAEEQVEKW
;
A
#
# COMPACT_ATOMS: atom_id res chain seq x y z
N THR A 1 24.44 -19.21 -18.92
CA THR A 1 23.06 -19.33 -18.42
C THR A 1 22.95 -18.31 -17.30
N TRP A 2 22.31 -17.18 -17.56
CA TRP A 2 22.22 -16.09 -16.60
C TRP A 2 21.11 -16.41 -15.62
N GLU A 3 21.47 -16.80 -14.40
CA GLU A 3 20.55 -16.81 -13.27
C GLU A 3 20.29 -15.36 -12.88
N ALA A 4 19.03 -14.92 -12.95
CA ALA A 4 18.63 -13.63 -12.40
C ALA A 4 19.00 -13.64 -10.92
N LYS A 5 19.85 -12.69 -10.50
CA LYS A 5 20.16 -12.50 -9.08
C LYS A 5 18.86 -12.18 -8.35
N ILE A 6 18.40 -13.14 -7.56
CA ILE A 6 17.37 -12.91 -6.54
C ILE A 6 17.93 -11.84 -5.60
N GLY A 7 17.21 -10.72 -5.44
CA GLY A 7 17.53 -9.72 -4.40
C GLY A 7 18.27 -8.44 -4.83
N GLU A 8 18.37 -8.11 -6.12
CA GLU A 8 18.90 -6.79 -6.51
C GLU A 8 17.83 -5.71 -6.31
N ARG A 9 18.12 -4.71 -5.46
CA ARG A 9 17.22 -3.58 -5.16
C ARG A 9 16.83 -2.88 -6.47
N PRO A 10 15.53 -2.71 -6.77
CA PRO A 10 15.09 -1.94 -7.92
C PRO A 10 15.62 -0.51 -7.81
N ASP A 11 16.26 -0.03 -8.88
CA ASP A 11 16.80 1.33 -8.91
C ASP A 11 15.66 2.35 -8.87
N ALA A 12 15.69 3.24 -7.87
CA ALA A 12 14.66 4.25 -7.65
C ALA A 12 14.57 5.26 -8.81
N GLU A 13 15.70 5.58 -9.44
CA GLU A 13 15.73 6.50 -10.60
C GLU A 13 15.06 5.83 -11.80
N VAL A 14 15.40 4.57 -12.07
CA VAL A 14 14.75 3.78 -13.13
C VAL A 14 13.25 3.64 -12.88
N MET A 15 12.83 3.42 -11.64
CA MET A 15 11.40 3.40 -11.29
C MET A 15 10.72 4.76 -11.49
N ALA A 16 11.39 5.86 -11.13
CA ALA A 16 10.85 7.21 -11.30
C ALA A 16 10.68 7.60 -12.78
N GLU A 17 11.40 6.96 -13.69
CA GLU A 17 11.24 7.13 -15.14
C GLU A 17 10.04 6.36 -15.72
N ARG A 18 9.55 5.31 -15.05
CA ARG A 18 8.40 4.48 -15.49
C ARG A 18 7.04 5.13 -15.22
N LYS A 19 6.97 6.44 -15.35
CA LYS A 19 5.75 7.21 -15.14
C LYS A 19 4.84 7.13 -16.36
N GLU A 20 3.57 6.89 -16.11
CA GLU A 20 2.55 6.67 -17.12
C GLU A 20 1.44 7.71 -17.02
N HIS A 21 0.90 8.14 -18.16
CA HIS A 21 -0.25 9.03 -18.15
C HIS A 21 -1.54 8.27 -17.85
N TYR A 22 -2.22 8.61 -16.76
CA TYR A 22 -3.55 8.08 -16.48
C TYR A 22 -4.62 9.03 -17.02
N SER A 23 -5.48 8.51 -17.88
CA SER A 23 -6.59 9.27 -18.47
C SER A 23 -7.70 9.69 -17.49
N ALA A 24 -7.70 9.14 -16.28
CA ALA A 24 -8.62 9.42 -15.18
C ALA A 24 -7.92 9.05 -13.87
N PRO A 25 -8.37 9.57 -12.70
CA PRO A 25 -7.81 9.18 -11.40
C PRO A 25 -7.75 7.67 -11.19
N VAL A 26 -8.77 6.95 -11.69
CA VAL A 26 -8.83 5.48 -11.68
C VAL A 26 -8.80 4.95 -13.12
N PRO A 27 -7.74 4.24 -13.53
CA PRO A 27 -7.68 3.57 -14.83
C PRO A 27 -8.80 2.54 -15.02
N ASP A 28 -9.28 2.37 -16.26
CA ASP A 28 -10.48 1.56 -16.57
C ASP A 28 -10.34 0.08 -16.16
N ARG A 29 -9.10 -0.45 -16.17
CA ARG A 29 -8.78 -1.85 -15.83
C ARG A 29 -8.79 -2.12 -14.32
N VAL A 30 -8.78 -1.08 -13.50
CA VAL A 30 -8.93 -1.22 -12.05
C VAL A 30 -10.34 -1.73 -11.77
N ALA A 31 -10.45 -2.77 -10.94
CA ALA A 31 -11.70 -3.34 -10.45
C ALA A 31 -11.90 -3.10 -8.94
N TYR A 32 -10.83 -2.84 -8.19
CA TYR A 32 -10.87 -2.76 -6.73
C TYR A 32 -9.86 -1.75 -6.19
N LEU A 33 -10.20 -1.01 -5.12
CA LEU A 33 -9.27 -0.12 -4.41
C LEU A 33 -8.95 -0.63 -3.01
N THR A 34 -7.68 -0.62 -2.67
CA THR A 34 -7.19 -0.79 -1.30
C THR A 34 -6.33 0.39 -0.88
N ALA A 35 -6.07 0.53 0.41
CA ALA A 35 -5.06 1.45 0.91
C ALA A 35 -4.14 0.82 1.96
N GLY A 36 -2.93 1.35 2.05
CA GLY A 36 -2.01 1.14 3.17
C GLY A 36 -1.81 2.45 3.91
N ILE A 37 -1.79 2.41 5.24
CA ILE A 37 -1.46 3.56 6.10
C ILE A 37 -0.23 3.21 6.95
N ASP A 38 0.82 4.01 6.81
CA ASP A 38 1.97 4.04 7.69
C ASP A 38 1.80 5.16 8.73
N SER A 39 2.16 4.86 9.98
CA SER A 39 1.94 5.76 11.12
C SER A 39 3.27 6.26 11.67
N GLN A 40 3.44 7.57 11.79
CA GLN A 40 4.60 8.20 12.41
C GLN A 40 4.13 9.18 13.49
N LEU A 41 5.05 9.61 14.37
CA LEU A 41 4.69 10.45 15.51
C LEU A 41 4.07 11.80 15.10
N ASP A 42 4.44 12.30 13.91
CA ASP A 42 4.12 13.62 13.37
C ASP A 42 3.29 13.60 12.08
N ARG A 43 2.96 12.41 11.54
CA ARG A 43 2.12 12.26 10.35
C ARG A 43 1.58 10.86 10.14
N TYR A 44 0.57 10.77 9.27
CA TYR A 44 0.13 9.52 8.64
C TYR A 44 0.37 9.59 7.14
N GLU A 45 0.91 8.51 6.56
CA GLU A 45 1.10 8.40 5.11
C GLU A 45 0.19 7.30 4.56
N MET A 46 -0.75 7.70 3.71
CA MET A 46 -1.69 6.78 3.07
C MET A 46 -1.39 6.66 1.58
N ARG A 47 -1.35 5.42 1.08
CA ARG A 47 -1.23 5.11 -0.35
C ARG A 47 -2.45 4.32 -0.80
N VAL A 48 -3.10 4.76 -1.88
CA VAL A 48 -4.23 4.05 -2.48
C VAL A 48 -3.76 3.29 -3.71
N TRP A 49 -4.09 2.01 -3.75
CA TRP A 49 -3.74 1.09 -4.83
C TRP A 49 -5.00 0.59 -5.52
N GLY A 50 -5.01 0.69 -6.84
CA GLY A 50 -6.00 0.07 -7.70
C GLY A 50 -5.52 -1.30 -8.15
N TRP A 51 -6.43 -2.28 -8.22
CA TRP A 51 -6.14 -3.65 -8.60
C TRP A 51 -7.00 -4.09 -9.77
N GLY A 52 -6.37 -4.72 -10.75
CA GLY A 52 -6.99 -5.34 -11.92
C GLY A 52 -6.78 -6.85 -11.93
N PRO A 53 -7.27 -7.53 -12.99
CA PRO A 53 -7.02 -8.95 -13.19
C PRO A 53 -5.53 -9.30 -13.15
N GLY A 54 -5.19 -10.46 -12.58
CA GLY A 54 -3.78 -10.90 -12.47
C GLY A 54 -2.95 -10.13 -11.44
N GLU A 55 -3.58 -9.41 -10.52
CA GLU A 55 -2.91 -8.58 -9.50
C GLU A 55 -2.01 -7.48 -10.08
N GLU A 56 -2.30 -7.07 -11.32
CA GLU A 56 -1.80 -5.84 -11.89
C GLU A 56 -2.34 -4.65 -11.07
N SER A 57 -1.49 -3.66 -10.83
CA SER A 57 -1.76 -2.64 -9.82
C SER A 57 -1.34 -1.24 -10.24
N TRP A 58 -2.08 -0.23 -9.79
CA TRP A 58 -1.84 1.18 -10.11
C TRP A 58 -1.78 1.98 -8.80
N LEU A 59 -0.74 2.78 -8.63
CA LEU A 59 -0.73 3.78 -7.56
C LEU A 59 -1.72 4.90 -7.91
N ILE A 60 -2.81 5.01 -7.16
CA ILE A 60 -3.95 5.91 -7.45
C ILE A 60 -3.80 7.25 -6.73
N ASP A 61 -3.33 7.23 -5.49
CA ASP A 61 -3.23 8.43 -4.67
C ASP A 61 -2.21 8.24 -3.56
N ARG A 62 -1.64 9.37 -3.13
CA ARG A 62 -0.73 9.46 -1.99
C ARG A 62 -1.15 10.66 -1.14
N GLN A 63 -1.45 10.41 0.13
CA GLN A 63 -1.90 11.44 1.06
C GLN A 63 -1.02 11.45 2.29
N ILE A 64 -0.36 12.58 2.53
CA ILE A 64 0.42 12.82 3.75
C ILE A 64 -0.39 13.74 4.66
N ILE A 65 -0.80 13.20 5.81
CA ILE A 65 -1.64 13.89 6.79
C ILE A 65 -0.74 14.29 7.94
N MET A 66 -0.18 15.50 7.85
CA MET A 66 0.68 16.08 8.87
C MET A 66 -0.09 16.38 10.14
N GLY A 67 0.45 16.04 11.31
CA GLY A 67 -0.15 16.29 12.61
C GLY A 67 0.26 15.24 13.64
N ARG A 68 0.12 15.56 14.92
CA ARG A 68 0.40 14.60 15.98
C ARG A 68 -0.49 13.37 15.84
N HIS A 69 0.10 12.18 15.97
CA HIS A 69 -0.61 10.93 15.78
C HIS A 69 -1.81 10.72 16.74
N ASP A 70 -1.75 11.28 17.95
CA ASP A 70 -2.75 11.15 19.01
C ASP A 70 -3.81 12.26 19.01
N ASP A 71 -3.70 13.24 18.10
CA ASP A 71 -4.66 14.34 17.98
C ASP A 71 -5.90 13.94 17.18
N GLU A 72 -7.09 14.11 17.78
CA GLU A 72 -8.35 13.70 17.15
C GLU A 72 -8.63 14.50 15.87
N GLN A 73 -8.22 15.77 15.75
CA GLN A 73 -8.37 16.52 14.49
C GLN A 73 -7.53 15.94 13.36
N THR A 74 -6.32 15.46 13.68
CA THR A 74 -5.49 14.72 12.74
C THR A 74 -6.14 13.39 12.35
N LEU A 75 -6.67 12.64 13.32
CA LEU A 75 -7.36 11.39 13.03
C LEU A 75 -8.67 11.56 12.25
N LEU A 76 -9.38 12.68 12.41
CA LEU A 76 -10.56 13.00 11.60
C LEU A 76 -10.19 13.23 10.12
N ARG A 77 -9.04 13.84 9.85
CA ARG A 77 -8.52 13.94 8.46
C ARG A 77 -8.12 12.58 7.89
N VAL A 78 -7.60 11.68 8.73
CA VAL A 78 -7.38 10.27 8.30
C VAL A 78 -8.72 9.60 7.99
N ASP A 79 -9.74 9.83 8.81
CA ASP A 79 -11.10 9.33 8.57
C ASP A 79 -11.68 9.86 7.25
N GLU A 80 -11.44 11.13 6.91
CA GLU A 80 -11.81 11.71 5.61
C GLU A 80 -11.06 11.02 4.46
N ALA A 81 -9.74 10.85 4.59
CA ALA A 81 -8.90 10.24 3.57
C ALA A 81 -9.33 8.80 3.24
N ILE A 82 -9.61 7.97 4.25
CA ILE A 82 -10.06 6.58 4.02
C ILE A 82 -11.45 6.48 3.41
N ASN A 83 -12.27 7.53 3.55
CA ASN A 83 -13.62 7.60 2.99
C ASN A 83 -13.69 8.32 1.65
N LYS A 84 -12.57 8.87 1.15
CA LYS A 84 -12.47 9.50 -0.16
C LYS A 84 -12.89 8.54 -1.26
N THR A 85 -13.69 9.05 -2.19
CA THR A 85 -14.08 8.37 -3.43
C THR A 85 -13.23 8.89 -4.59
N TYR A 86 -13.05 8.04 -5.60
CA TYR A 86 -12.26 8.34 -6.79
C TYR A 86 -13.10 8.13 -8.03
N THR A 87 -13.09 9.12 -8.92
CA THR A 87 -13.90 9.12 -10.14
C THR A 87 -13.20 8.34 -11.26
N ARG A 88 -13.93 7.44 -11.90
CA ARG A 88 -13.52 6.75 -13.14
C ARG A 88 -13.78 7.61 -14.36
N ARG A 89 -13.22 7.25 -15.51
CA ARG A 89 -13.44 7.93 -16.79
C ARG A 89 -14.93 8.06 -17.16
N ASN A 90 -15.74 7.05 -16.83
CA ASN A 90 -17.18 7.04 -17.09
C ASN A 90 -18.02 7.85 -16.06
N GLY A 91 -17.37 8.56 -15.13
CA GLY A 91 -18.03 9.34 -14.08
C GLY A 91 -18.48 8.53 -12.85
N ALA A 92 -18.36 7.19 -12.87
CA ALA A 92 -18.67 6.37 -11.70
C ALA A 92 -17.64 6.61 -10.58
N GLU A 93 -18.13 6.64 -9.34
CA GLU A 93 -17.27 6.74 -8.16
C GLU A 93 -16.86 5.37 -7.63
N MET A 94 -15.62 5.26 -7.17
CA MET A 94 -15.08 4.07 -6.52
C MET A 94 -14.49 4.43 -5.16
N SER A 95 -14.87 3.70 -4.12
CA SER A 95 -14.39 3.90 -2.76
C SER A 95 -13.28 2.92 -2.38
N VAL A 96 -12.46 3.29 -1.41
CA VAL A 96 -11.46 2.40 -0.82
C VAL A 96 -12.17 1.31 -0.02
N SER A 97 -12.01 0.07 -0.47
CA SER A 97 -12.78 -1.07 0.04
C SER A 97 -12.10 -1.75 1.23
N ARG A 98 -10.77 -1.82 1.25
CA ARG A 98 -9.96 -2.39 2.35
C ARG A 98 -8.71 -1.56 2.61
N ILE A 99 -8.36 -1.41 3.87
CA ILE A 99 -7.27 -0.58 4.35
C ILE A 99 -6.46 -1.41 5.32
N CYS A 100 -5.17 -1.59 5.04
CA CYS A 100 -4.21 -2.09 6.01
C CYS A 100 -3.60 -0.90 6.74
N TRP A 101 -3.73 -0.85 8.06
CA TRP A 101 -3.16 0.23 8.86
C TRP A 101 -2.09 -0.35 9.77
N ASP A 102 -0.84 0.04 9.57
CA ASP A 102 0.25 -0.43 10.40
C ASP A 102 0.14 0.10 11.84
N THR A 103 0.32 -0.82 12.77
CA THR A 103 0.28 -0.55 14.20
C THR A 103 1.65 -0.16 14.76
N GLY A 104 2.70 -0.26 13.95
CA GLY A 104 4.03 0.25 14.27
C GLY A 104 4.09 1.78 14.36
N GLY A 105 5.15 2.30 14.96
CA GLY A 105 5.45 3.74 15.02
C GLY A 105 4.66 4.57 16.03
N ILE A 106 3.48 4.11 16.46
CA ILE A 106 2.58 4.82 17.40
C ILE A 106 1.94 3.86 18.41
N ASP A 107 1.07 4.35 19.30
CA ASP A 107 0.22 3.49 20.14
C ASP A 107 -0.76 2.67 19.27
N PRO A 108 -0.67 1.32 19.27
CA PRO A 108 -1.57 0.47 18.48
C PRO A 108 -3.06 0.62 18.81
N THR A 109 -3.39 1.10 20.02
CA THR A 109 -4.79 1.27 20.43
C THR A 109 -5.53 2.28 19.54
N ILE A 110 -4.84 3.31 19.03
CA ILE A 110 -5.40 4.29 18.10
C ILE A 110 -5.93 3.58 16.83
N VAL A 111 -5.11 2.71 16.25
CA VAL A 111 -5.47 1.92 15.07
C VAL A 111 -6.59 0.93 15.38
N TYR A 112 -6.58 0.32 16.57
CA TYR A 112 -7.65 -0.60 17.00
C TYR A 112 -9.00 0.10 17.15
N GLU A 113 -9.03 1.31 17.71
CA GLU A 113 -10.25 2.11 17.80
C GLU A 113 -10.77 2.50 16.42
N ARG A 114 -9.88 2.89 15.48
CA ARG A 114 -10.28 3.18 14.10
C ARG A 114 -10.77 1.96 13.34
N SER A 115 -10.18 0.79 13.58
CA SER A 115 -10.69 -0.49 13.06
C SER A 115 -12.12 -0.78 13.53
N LYS A 116 -12.40 -0.57 14.82
CA LYS A 116 -13.75 -0.74 15.38
C LYS A 116 -14.74 0.29 14.82
N LYS A 117 -14.31 1.56 14.69
CA LYS A 117 -15.14 2.68 14.20
C LYS A 117 -15.56 2.49 12.74
N HIS A 118 -14.63 2.11 11.86
CA HIS A 118 -14.86 2.08 10.41
C HIS A 118 -15.14 0.69 9.84
N GLY A 119 -15.06 -0.34 10.69
CA GLY A 119 -15.38 -1.73 10.36
C GLY A 119 -14.15 -2.64 10.36
N LEU A 120 -14.23 -3.72 11.12
CA LEU A 120 -13.13 -4.66 11.38
C LEU A 120 -12.57 -5.39 10.14
N PHE A 121 -13.35 -5.43 9.07
CA PHE A 121 -12.94 -6.03 7.78
C PHE A 121 -12.61 -4.99 6.72
N ARG A 122 -12.84 -3.70 7.03
CA ARG A 122 -12.51 -2.57 6.18
C ARG A 122 -11.18 -1.95 6.59
N VAL A 123 -11.02 -1.62 7.87
CA VAL A 123 -9.75 -1.13 8.44
C VAL A 123 -9.14 -2.25 9.26
N ILE A 124 -8.05 -2.82 8.74
CA ILE A 124 -7.38 -4.01 9.26
C ILE A 124 -6.07 -3.57 9.91
N PRO A 125 -5.94 -3.68 11.24
CA PRO A 125 -4.67 -3.46 11.92
C PRO A 125 -3.67 -4.53 11.50
N ILE A 126 -2.50 -4.11 11.04
CA ILE A 126 -1.41 -5.02 10.65
C ILE A 126 -0.18 -4.81 11.54
N LYS A 127 0.67 -5.84 11.59
CA LYS A 127 2.04 -5.74 12.11
C LYS A 127 2.95 -6.68 11.34
N GLY A 128 4.24 -6.34 11.26
CA GLY A 128 5.25 -7.26 10.75
C GLY A 128 5.38 -8.52 11.61
N ALA A 129 5.51 -9.67 10.97
CA ALA A 129 5.81 -10.92 11.63
C ALA A 129 7.27 -10.93 12.14
N SER A 130 7.49 -11.47 13.34
CA SER A 130 8.84 -11.58 13.92
C SER A 130 9.63 -12.78 13.41
N VAL A 131 9.06 -13.58 12.48
CA VAL A 131 9.63 -14.83 11.97
C VAL A 131 9.64 -14.76 10.45
N TYR A 132 10.78 -15.14 9.87
CA TYR A 132 11.00 -15.21 8.43
C TYR A 132 10.14 -16.30 7.76
N GLY A 133 9.80 -16.14 6.49
CA GLY A 133 9.08 -17.15 5.69
C GLY A 133 7.60 -17.29 6.06
N LYS A 134 7.02 -16.28 6.69
CA LYS A 134 5.58 -16.23 6.96
C LYS A 134 4.82 -15.85 5.68
N PRO A 135 3.60 -16.36 5.48
CA PRO A 135 2.75 -15.90 4.39
C PRO A 135 2.59 -14.37 4.42
N VAL A 136 2.42 -13.75 3.25
CA VAL A 136 2.24 -12.29 3.10
C VAL A 136 1.20 -11.76 4.09
N ALA A 137 0.08 -12.45 4.28
CA ALA A 137 -0.90 -12.10 5.30
C ALA A 137 -1.39 -13.34 6.05
N SER A 138 -1.34 -13.28 7.38
CA SER A 138 -1.86 -14.29 8.29
C SER A 138 -2.98 -13.70 9.14
N MET A 139 -4.20 -13.66 8.59
CA MET A 139 -5.36 -13.10 9.28
C MET A 139 -5.88 -14.07 10.36
N PRO A 140 -6.04 -13.64 11.61
CA PRO A 140 -6.50 -14.52 12.68
C PRO A 140 -8.00 -14.83 12.55
N ARG A 141 -8.40 -16.04 12.97
CA ARG A 141 -9.82 -16.47 12.99
C ARG A 141 -10.63 -15.85 14.13
N LYS A 142 -9.97 -15.37 15.18
CA LYS A 142 -10.60 -14.79 16.38
C LYS A 142 -10.03 -13.41 16.65
N ARG A 143 -10.86 -12.56 17.23
CA ARG A 143 -10.46 -11.23 17.69
C ARG A 143 -9.52 -11.36 18.89
N ASN A 144 -8.57 -10.44 19.02
CA ASN A 144 -7.72 -10.32 20.20
C ASN A 144 -8.49 -9.68 21.39
N LYS A 145 -7.81 -9.47 22.52
CA LYS A 145 -8.38 -8.82 23.71
C LYS A 145 -8.91 -7.40 23.47
N ASN A 146 -8.42 -6.71 22.44
CA ASN A 146 -8.85 -5.37 22.04
C ASN A 146 -10.01 -5.39 21.03
N GLY A 147 -10.51 -6.58 20.67
CA GLY A 147 -11.68 -6.73 19.81
C GLY A 147 -11.40 -6.62 18.30
N VAL A 148 -10.14 -6.71 17.87
CA VAL A 148 -9.74 -6.60 16.46
C VAL A 148 -9.06 -7.86 15.91
N TYR A 149 -9.02 -7.99 14.59
CA TYR A 149 -8.25 -9.03 13.90
C TYR A 149 -6.86 -8.49 13.52
N LEU A 150 -5.95 -8.43 14.50
CA LEU A 150 -4.56 -8.04 14.25
C LEU A 150 -3.90 -9.06 13.32
N THR A 151 -3.60 -8.62 12.10
CA THR A 151 -3.09 -9.48 11.02
C THR A 151 -1.58 -9.39 10.94
N GLU A 152 -0.90 -10.53 10.95
CA GLU A 152 0.56 -10.57 10.81
C GLU A 152 0.94 -10.58 9.33
N ILE A 153 1.93 -9.76 8.97
CA ILE A 153 2.46 -9.65 7.62
C ILE A 153 3.86 -10.27 7.58
N GLY A 154 4.07 -11.29 6.76
CA GLY A 154 5.40 -11.79 6.44
C GLY A 154 6.12 -10.77 5.55
N THR A 155 6.84 -9.83 6.17
CA THR A 155 7.40 -8.67 5.46
C THR A 155 8.47 -9.06 4.46
N ASP A 156 9.26 -10.09 4.75
CA ASP A 156 10.25 -10.67 3.82
C ASP A 156 9.59 -11.22 2.55
N THR A 157 8.59 -12.09 2.70
CA THR A 157 7.87 -12.71 1.59
C THR A 157 7.09 -11.67 0.79
N ALA A 158 6.50 -10.67 1.47
CA ALA A 158 5.79 -9.57 0.81
C ALA A 158 6.73 -8.72 -0.04
N LYS A 159 7.89 -8.35 0.49
CA LYS A 159 8.91 -7.55 -0.23
C LYS A 159 9.44 -8.29 -1.45
N GLU A 160 9.79 -9.56 -1.30
CA GLU A 160 10.27 -10.37 -2.42
C GLU A 160 9.24 -10.40 -3.56
N GLN A 161 7.96 -10.60 -3.22
CA GLN A 161 6.90 -10.58 -4.21
C GLN A 161 6.75 -9.21 -4.89
N ILE A 162 6.82 -8.12 -4.13
CA ILE A 162 6.72 -6.75 -4.67
C ILE A 162 7.93 -6.42 -5.56
N TYR A 163 9.14 -6.77 -5.16
CA TYR A 163 10.36 -6.50 -5.93
C TYR A 163 10.39 -7.30 -7.22
N ASN A 164 9.96 -8.57 -7.20
CA ASN A 164 9.78 -9.36 -8.42
C ASN A 164 8.81 -8.67 -9.38
N ARG A 165 7.71 -8.09 -8.89
CA ARG A 165 6.77 -7.31 -9.72
C ARG A 165 7.39 -6.03 -10.28
N PHE A 166 8.27 -5.35 -9.53
CA PHE A 166 8.98 -4.17 -10.05
C PHE A 166 9.96 -4.49 -11.18
N THR A 167 10.33 -5.76 -11.39
CA THR A 167 11.12 -6.16 -12.57
C THR A 167 10.28 -6.23 -13.86
N LEU A 168 8.95 -6.34 -13.74
CA LEU A 168 8.04 -6.36 -14.87
C LEU A 168 7.98 -4.98 -15.52
N THR A 169 8.19 -4.96 -16.84
CA THR A 169 8.14 -3.73 -17.64
C THR A 169 6.96 -3.84 -18.61
N PRO A 170 5.82 -3.20 -18.32
CA PRO A 170 4.69 -3.20 -19.24
C PRO A 170 5.06 -2.44 -20.53
N GLU A 171 4.70 -3.02 -21.68
CA GLU A 171 4.90 -2.41 -23.00
C GLU A 171 3.55 -1.99 -23.58
N GLY A 172 3.33 -0.68 -23.69
CA GLY A 172 2.06 -0.13 -24.16
C GLY A 172 0.91 -0.37 -23.18
N ASP A 173 -0.30 -0.59 -23.71
CA ASP A 173 -1.53 -0.75 -22.93
C ASP A 173 -1.93 -2.22 -22.69
N GLU A 174 -1.08 -3.17 -23.11
CA GLU A 174 -1.38 -4.60 -23.00
C GLU A 174 -1.36 -5.10 -21.55
N PRO A 175 -2.31 -5.96 -21.14
CA PRO A 175 -2.31 -6.58 -19.82
C PRO A 175 -1.02 -7.34 -19.48
N LEU A 176 -0.44 -7.03 -18.32
CA LEU A 176 0.72 -7.73 -17.79
C LEU A 176 0.45 -8.12 -16.32
N PRO A 177 0.07 -9.39 -16.05
CA PRO A 177 -0.19 -9.85 -14.70
C PRO A 177 0.94 -9.53 -13.72
N GLY A 178 0.59 -8.92 -12.60
CA GLY A 178 1.53 -8.51 -11.56
C GLY A 178 2.27 -7.20 -11.82
N ALA A 179 2.12 -6.56 -13.00
CA ALA A 179 2.78 -5.28 -13.25
C ALA A 179 2.30 -4.19 -12.28
N VAL A 180 3.21 -3.25 -11.98
CA VAL A 180 2.95 -2.11 -11.11
C VAL A 180 3.13 -0.84 -11.92
N HIS A 181 2.08 -0.03 -11.94
CA HIS A 181 1.99 1.18 -12.72
C HIS A 181 2.06 2.41 -11.81
N PHE A 182 2.77 3.43 -12.28
CA PHE A 182 2.97 4.67 -11.54
C PHE A 182 2.47 5.88 -12.34
N PRO A 183 1.68 6.78 -11.72
CA PRO A 183 1.14 7.94 -12.42
C PRO A 183 2.24 8.96 -12.72
N ASN A 184 2.16 9.59 -13.88
CA ASN A 184 2.90 10.81 -14.19
C ASN A 184 2.25 12.02 -13.49
N ASN A 185 2.27 11.99 -12.16
CA ASN A 185 1.78 13.06 -11.30
C ASN A 185 2.74 13.22 -10.11
N PRO A 186 3.50 14.33 -10.02
CA PRO A 186 4.52 14.51 -8.97
C PRO A 186 3.93 14.63 -7.56
N ASP A 187 2.65 14.97 -7.41
CA ASP A 187 2.01 15.00 -6.09
C ASP A 187 1.81 13.57 -5.54
N ILE A 188 1.61 12.60 -6.44
CA ILE A 188 1.37 11.20 -6.10
C ILE A 188 2.66 10.38 -6.14
N PHE A 189 3.46 10.54 -7.19
CA PHE A 189 4.66 9.74 -7.43
C PHE A 189 5.83 10.62 -7.92
N ASP A 190 6.79 10.83 -7.04
CA ASP A 190 8.05 11.52 -7.28
C ASP A 190 9.25 10.60 -6.96
N LEU A 191 10.46 11.14 -7.08
CA LEU A 191 11.67 10.39 -6.75
C LEU A 191 11.69 9.99 -5.26
N THR A 192 11.17 10.83 -4.37
CA THR A 192 11.07 10.53 -2.94
C THR A 192 10.22 9.29 -2.70
N GLU A 193 9.07 9.20 -3.35
CA GLU A 193 8.19 8.04 -3.28
C GLU A 193 8.85 6.79 -3.88
N ALA A 194 9.50 6.90 -5.03
CA ALA A 194 10.25 5.80 -5.62
C ALA A 194 11.36 5.29 -4.69
N GLN A 195 12.07 6.20 -4.00
CA GLN A 195 13.07 5.86 -3.01
C GLN A 195 12.46 5.15 -1.81
N GLN A 196 11.30 5.58 -1.32
CA GLN A 196 10.61 4.92 -0.21
C GLN A 196 10.15 3.50 -0.58
N LEU A 197 9.56 3.31 -1.76
CA LEU A 197 9.12 1.99 -2.24
C LEU A 197 10.28 1.01 -2.43
N THR A 198 11.48 1.52 -2.70
CA THR A 198 12.70 0.73 -2.91
C THR A 198 13.66 0.76 -1.71
N ALA A 199 13.26 1.37 -0.58
CA ALA A 199 14.20 1.71 0.50
C ALA A 199 14.77 0.50 1.24
N GLU A 200 14.07 -0.64 1.22
CA GLU A 200 14.38 -1.76 2.12
C GLU A 200 15.28 -2.80 1.45
N GLU A 201 16.47 -2.99 2.00
CA GLU A 201 17.38 -4.06 1.57
C GLU A 201 16.92 -5.42 2.09
N GLN A 202 16.89 -6.42 1.20
CA GLN A 202 16.76 -7.81 1.58
C GLN A 202 18.10 -8.27 2.20
N VAL A 203 18.24 -8.13 3.51
CA VAL A 203 19.44 -8.62 4.21
C VAL A 203 19.25 -10.12 4.45
N GLU A 204 20.01 -10.95 3.73
CA GLU A 204 20.17 -12.37 4.10
C GLU A 204 20.78 -12.45 5.50
N LYS A 205 19.99 -12.91 6.48
CA LYS A 205 20.52 -13.27 7.79
C LYS A 205 21.04 -14.70 7.72
N TRP A 206 22.36 -14.83 7.62
CA TRP A 206 23.11 -16.09 7.77
C TRP A 206 22.98 -16.67 9.18
#